data_AF-A0A832HFY2-F1
#
_entry.id   AF-A0A832HFY2-F1
#
_cell.length_a   1.000
_cell.length_b   1.000
_cell.length_c   1.000
_cell.angle_alpha   90.00
_cell.angle_beta   90.00
_cell.angle_gamma   90.00
#
_symmetry.space_group_name_H-M   'P 1'
#
loop_
_entity.id
_entity.type
_entity.pdbx_description
1 polymer ?
#
loop_
_entity_poly.entity_id
_entity_poly.type
_entity_poly.pdbx_seq_one_letter_code
_entity_poly.pdbx_strand_id
1 'polypeptide(L)'
;MFRKRIVLCSLASIAALALALCVAPLKAQTIALDVTAAANATAAPLPKEAQAAISAFQEEQRKIYAEAEAKLVPARKALSERLEAVAAKLDAAGEDQLAAHVRSKRAEYTSGLDAKDPLPQTQNLLAHKDRIGQSLYFKITGRTTGSVWGSGPYTNDSDLATAAVHAGAIKDGETAVIKVTLSANENAYKGSKQNGVTTSDWGPFQQGSFKVEKDK
;
A
#
# COMPACT_ATOMS: atom_id res chain seq x y z
N MET A 1 -29.10 -22.20 34.08
CA MET A 1 -27.86 -21.41 34.29
C MET A 1 -26.99 -21.62 33.06
N PHE A 2 -26.60 -20.69 32.19
CA PHE A 2 -26.34 -19.25 32.25
C PHE A 2 -26.66 -18.65 30.86
N ARG A 3 -27.43 -17.56 30.78
CA ARG A 3 -27.63 -16.77 29.54
C ARG A 3 -26.55 -15.68 29.49
N LYS A 4 -25.67 -15.68 28.48
CA LYS A 4 -24.76 -14.55 28.20
C LYS A 4 -25.52 -13.48 27.43
N ARG A 5 -25.62 -12.27 28.01
CA ARG A 5 -26.20 -11.07 27.38
C ARG A 5 -25.18 -10.50 26.39
N ILE A 6 -25.59 -10.41 25.12
CA ILE A 6 -24.96 -9.61 24.08
C ILE A 6 -25.37 -8.15 24.35
N VAL A 7 -24.42 -7.26 24.59
CA VAL A 7 -24.66 -5.81 24.64
C VAL A 7 -24.51 -5.29 23.22
N LEU A 8 -25.64 -5.02 22.55
CA LEU A 8 -25.71 -4.18 21.36
C LEU A 8 -25.33 -2.76 21.77
N CYS A 9 -24.16 -2.28 21.34
CA CYS A 9 -23.80 -0.86 21.40
C CYS A 9 -24.29 -0.21 20.10
N SER A 10 -25.24 0.74 20.19
CA SER A 10 -25.93 1.30 19.03
C SER A 10 -25.07 2.27 18.23
N LEU A 11 -25.28 2.27 16.91
CA LEU A 11 -24.64 3.12 15.89
C LEU A 11 -24.68 4.64 16.18
N ALA A 12 -25.49 5.08 17.14
CA ALA A 12 -25.57 6.47 17.58
C ALA A 12 -24.29 6.95 18.31
N SER A 13 -23.49 6.05 18.90
CA SER A 13 -22.24 6.44 19.60
C SER A 13 -21.07 6.77 18.66
N ILE A 14 -21.06 6.21 17.45
CA ILE A 14 -19.94 6.42 16.50
C ILE A 14 -20.04 7.78 15.82
N ALA A 15 -21.26 8.24 15.50
CA ALA A 15 -21.48 9.56 14.89
C ALA A 15 -21.17 10.72 15.86
N ALA A 16 -21.45 10.55 17.15
CA ALA A 16 -21.10 11.53 18.18
C ALA A 16 -19.58 11.66 18.38
N LEU A 17 -18.83 10.57 18.24
CA LEU A 17 -17.37 10.57 18.36
C LEU A 17 -16.69 11.22 17.14
N ALA A 18 -17.24 11.03 15.94
CA ALA A 18 -16.72 11.63 14.71
C ALA A 18 -16.90 13.16 14.67
N LEU A 19 -18.00 13.69 15.20
CA LEU A 19 -18.25 15.13 15.22
C LEU A 19 -17.37 15.87 16.26
N ALA A 20 -17.00 15.19 17.35
CA ALA A 20 -16.13 15.75 18.39
C ALA A 20 -14.64 15.85 17.96
N LEU A 21 -14.17 14.98 17.06
CA LEU A 21 -12.79 15.00 16.55
C LEU A 21 -12.51 16.16 15.59
N CYS A 22 -13.55 16.72 14.95
CA CYS A 22 -13.42 17.79 13.96
C CYS A 22 -13.19 19.20 14.57
N VAL A 23 -13.36 19.36 15.89
CA VAL A 23 -13.28 20.67 16.58
C VAL A 23 -12.19 20.69 17.67
N ALA A 24 -11.47 19.58 17.88
CA ALA A 24 -10.42 19.49 18.88
C ALA A 24 -9.11 20.16 18.39
N PRO A 25 -8.38 20.92 19.25
CA PRO A 25 -7.13 21.56 18.86
C PRO A 25 -6.07 20.53 18.45
N LEU A 26 -5.18 20.88 17.51
CA LEU A 26 -4.19 19.99 16.87
C LEU A 26 -3.43 19.08 17.87
N LYS A 27 -3.08 19.58 19.06
CA LYS A 27 -2.41 18.81 20.12
C LYS A 27 -3.25 17.67 20.70
N ALA A 28 -4.58 17.80 20.74
CA ALA A 28 -5.47 16.75 21.21
C ALA A 28 -5.67 15.64 20.15
N GLN A 29 -5.59 15.98 18.87
CA GLN A 29 -5.56 15.00 17.77
C GLN A 29 -4.26 14.17 17.78
N THR A 30 -3.12 14.77 18.15
CA THR A 30 -1.84 14.05 18.30
C THR A 30 -1.91 12.99 19.41
N ILE A 31 -2.49 13.35 20.55
CA ILE A 31 -2.63 12.45 21.71
C ILE A 31 -3.54 11.25 21.39
N ALA A 32 -4.58 11.42 20.56
CA ALA A 32 -5.46 10.30 20.18
C ALA A 32 -4.79 9.26 19.27
N LEU A 33 -3.88 9.68 18.38
CA LEU A 33 -3.05 8.75 17.61
C LEU A 33 -2.05 8.02 18.51
N ASP A 34 -1.42 8.73 19.45
CA ASP A 34 -0.42 8.17 20.37
C ASP A 34 -1.02 7.16 21.37
N VAL A 35 -2.26 7.37 21.83
CA VAL A 35 -2.95 6.44 22.75
C VAL A 35 -3.30 5.12 22.04
N THR A 36 -3.58 5.15 20.74
CA THR A 36 -3.88 3.94 19.96
C THR A 36 -2.62 3.12 19.70
N ALA A 37 -1.47 3.78 19.49
CA ALA A 37 -0.17 3.14 19.35
C ALA A 37 0.35 2.56 20.68
N ALA A 38 0.18 3.29 21.79
CA ALA A 38 0.59 2.85 23.12
C ALA A 38 -0.24 1.67 23.65
N ALA A 39 -1.54 1.61 23.35
CA ALA A 39 -2.40 0.51 23.77
C ALA A 39 -2.00 -0.85 23.14
N ASN A 40 -1.38 -0.86 21.97
CA ASN A 40 -0.90 -2.09 21.32
C ASN A 40 0.46 -2.58 21.85
N ALA A 41 1.26 -1.71 22.48
CA ALA A 41 2.58 -2.08 23.00
C ALA A 41 2.51 -2.82 24.36
N THR A 42 1.38 -2.71 25.08
CA THR A 42 1.21 -3.29 26.43
C THR A 42 0.28 -4.50 26.48
N ALA A 43 -0.25 -4.97 25.35
CA ALA A 43 -1.12 -6.14 25.29
C ALA A 43 -0.30 -7.43 25.33
N ALA A 44 -0.73 -8.41 26.15
CA ALA A 44 -0.17 -9.75 26.11
C ALA A 44 -0.25 -10.32 24.68
N PRO A 45 0.79 -11.04 24.21
CA PRO A 45 0.78 -11.60 22.86
C PRO A 45 -0.44 -12.50 22.66
N LEU A 46 -1.04 -12.44 21.48
CA LEU A 46 -2.20 -13.27 21.12
C LEU A 46 -1.93 -14.75 21.42
N PRO A 47 -2.93 -15.54 21.86
CA PRO A 47 -2.78 -16.98 21.99
C PRO A 47 -2.27 -17.61 20.67
N LYS A 48 -1.42 -18.63 20.77
CA LYS A 48 -0.81 -19.28 19.59
C LYS A 48 -1.84 -19.73 18.54
N GLU A 49 -2.99 -20.21 19.00
CA GLU A 49 -4.11 -20.61 18.14
C GLU A 49 -4.66 -19.43 17.32
N ALA A 50 -4.87 -18.26 17.93
CA ALA A 50 -5.32 -17.06 17.24
C ALA A 50 -4.27 -16.57 16.23
N GLN A 51 -2.98 -16.61 16.59
CA GLN A 51 -1.89 -16.24 15.68
C GLN A 51 -1.86 -17.16 14.45
N ALA A 52 -2.05 -18.46 14.64
CA ALA A 52 -2.09 -19.44 13.56
C ALA A 52 -3.28 -19.20 12.62
N ALA A 53 -4.47 -18.95 13.16
CA ALA A 53 -5.66 -18.66 12.37
C ALA A 53 -5.51 -17.38 11.52
N ILE A 54 -4.96 -16.31 12.11
CA ILE A 54 -4.68 -15.05 11.39
C ILE A 54 -3.66 -15.27 10.27
N SER A 55 -2.58 -16.00 10.55
CA SER A 55 -1.51 -16.26 9.58
C SER A 55 -2.03 -17.09 8.40
N ALA A 56 -2.90 -18.07 8.66
CA ALA A 56 -3.54 -18.88 7.62
C ALA A 56 -4.45 -18.04 6.72
N PHE A 57 -5.28 -17.16 7.30
CA PHE A 57 -6.10 -16.24 6.53
C PHE A 57 -5.26 -15.29 5.66
N GLN A 58 -4.17 -14.73 6.20
CA GLN A 58 -3.27 -13.85 5.45
C GLN A 58 -2.57 -14.58 4.30
N GLU A 59 -2.21 -15.85 4.49
CA GLU A 59 -1.69 -16.68 3.40
C GLU A 59 -2.70 -16.88 2.29
N GLU A 60 -3.97 -17.13 2.65
CA GLU A 60 -5.04 -17.27 1.67
C GLU A 60 -5.29 -15.96 0.91
N GLN A 61 -5.32 -14.82 1.61
CA GLN A 61 -5.40 -13.49 0.99
C GLN A 61 -4.28 -13.29 -0.04
N ARG A 62 -3.03 -13.64 0.31
CA ARG A 62 -1.89 -13.54 -0.62
C ARG A 62 -2.08 -14.38 -1.87
N LYS A 63 -2.61 -15.60 -1.75
CA LYS A 63 -2.90 -16.47 -2.90
C LYS A 63 -3.97 -15.87 -3.79
N ILE A 64 -5.07 -15.40 -3.21
CA ILE A 64 -6.17 -14.75 -3.94
C ILE A 64 -5.65 -13.53 -4.70
N TYR A 65 -4.87 -12.66 -4.05
CA TYR A 65 -4.32 -11.47 -4.71
C TYR A 65 -3.30 -11.82 -5.81
N ALA A 66 -2.44 -12.82 -5.60
CA ALA A 66 -1.51 -13.27 -6.64
C ALA A 66 -2.24 -13.84 -7.86
N GLU A 67 -3.30 -14.63 -7.66
CA GLU A 67 -4.13 -15.14 -8.75
C GLU A 67 -4.89 -14.02 -9.46
N ALA A 68 -5.45 -13.07 -8.70
CA ALA A 68 -6.11 -11.90 -9.26
C ALA A 68 -5.14 -11.06 -10.10
N GLU A 69 -3.91 -10.82 -9.62
CA GLU A 69 -2.88 -10.10 -10.36
C GLU A 69 -2.52 -10.83 -11.67
N ALA A 70 -2.31 -12.14 -11.60
CA ALA A 70 -2.00 -12.96 -12.77
C ALA A 70 -3.07 -12.89 -13.86
N LYS A 71 -4.34 -12.74 -13.49
CA LYS A 71 -5.46 -12.54 -14.41
C LYS A 71 -5.60 -11.09 -14.89
N LEU A 72 -5.37 -10.12 -14.01
CA LEU A 72 -5.56 -8.71 -14.32
C LEU A 72 -4.44 -8.11 -15.18
N VAL A 73 -3.19 -8.59 -15.04
CA VAL A 73 -2.06 -8.12 -15.87
C VAL A 73 -2.34 -8.29 -17.38
N PRO A 74 -2.67 -9.48 -17.90
CA PRO A 74 -2.98 -9.63 -19.33
C PRO A 74 -4.26 -8.88 -19.73
N ALA A 75 -5.27 -8.81 -18.86
CA ALA A 75 -6.50 -8.06 -19.13
C ALA A 75 -6.23 -6.55 -19.32
N ARG A 76 -5.38 -5.96 -18.47
CA ARG A 76 -4.96 -4.55 -18.59
C ARG A 76 -4.12 -4.31 -19.85
N LYS A 77 -3.21 -5.24 -20.19
CA LYS A 77 -2.44 -5.17 -21.44
C LYS A 77 -3.37 -5.18 -22.66
N ALA A 78 -4.33 -6.10 -22.71
CA ALA A 78 -5.31 -6.16 -23.79
C ALA A 78 -6.18 -4.90 -23.86
N LEU A 79 -6.57 -4.32 -22.72
CA LEU A 79 -7.26 -3.03 -22.66
C LEU A 79 -6.39 -1.91 -23.25
N SER A 80 -5.11 -1.85 -22.89
CA SER A 80 -4.17 -0.85 -23.40
C SER A 80 -4.04 -0.89 -24.92
N GLU A 81 -3.85 -2.09 -25.47
CA GLU A 81 -3.74 -2.32 -26.92
C GLU A 81 -5.03 -1.91 -27.65
N ARG A 82 -6.19 -2.21 -27.05
CA ARG A 82 -7.50 -1.80 -27.58
C ARG A 82 -7.66 -0.28 -27.59
N LEU A 83 -7.33 0.39 -26.49
CA LEU A 83 -7.45 1.85 -26.41
C LEU A 83 -6.49 2.54 -27.38
N GLU A 84 -5.30 1.99 -27.59
CA GLU A 84 -4.39 2.55 -28.61
C GLU A 84 -4.93 2.37 -30.03
N ALA A 85 -5.49 1.20 -30.35
CA ALA A 85 -6.11 0.98 -31.65
C ALA A 85 -7.31 1.94 -31.89
N VAL A 86 -8.05 2.29 -30.83
CA VAL A 86 -9.12 3.31 -30.92
C VAL A 86 -8.54 4.70 -31.13
N ALA A 87 -7.49 5.08 -30.39
CA ALA A 87 -6.84 6.38 -30.57
C ALA A 87 -6.32 6.56 -32.00
N ALA A 88 -5.63 5.55 -32.55
CA ALA A 88 -5.12 5.58 -33.92
C ALA A 88 -6.20 5.75 -34.99
N LYS A 89 -7.39 5.15 -34.78
CA LYS A 89 -8.54 5.34 -35.68
C LYS A 89 -9.09 6.77 -35.60
N LEU A 90 -9.13 7.35 -34.41
CA LEU A 90 -9.58 8.72 -34.20
C LEU A 90 -8.61 9.73 -34.83
N ASP A 91 -7.30 9.51 -34.70
CA ASP A 91 -6.28 10.33 -35.39
C ASP A 91 -6.46 10.28 -36.91
N ALA A 92 -6.65 9.08 -37.48
CA ALA A 92 -6.87 8.91 -38.92
C ALA A 92 -8.16 9.58 -39.42
N ALA A 93 -9.12 9.84 -38.52
CA ALA A 93 -10.36 10.56 -38.81
C ALA A 93 -10.26 12.07 -38.56
N GLY A 94 -9.13 12.58 -38.05
CA GLY A 94 -8.95 13.99 -37.68
C GLY A 94 -9.62 14.38 -36.36
N GLU A 95 -9.99 13.41 -35.52
CA GLU A 95 -10.68 13.59 -34.23
C GLU A 95 -9.67 13.73 -33.07
N ASP A 96 -8.76 14.70 -33.17
CA ASP A 96 -7.58 14.83 -32.31
C ASP A 96 -7.92 14.91 -30.81
N GLN A 97 -8.97 15.65 -30.45
CA GLN A 97 -9.39 15.81 -29.05
C GLN A 97 -9.90 14.50 -28.45
N LEU A 98 -10.63 13.71 -29.22
CA LEU A 98 -11.12 12.39 -28.80
C LEU A 98 -9.96 11.39 -28.71
N ALA A 99 -9.04 11.41 -29.67
CA ALA A 99 -7.83 10.59 -29.63
C ALA A 99 -7.00 10.88 -28.37
N ALA A 100 -6.81 12.16 -28.02
CA ALA A 100 -6.13 12.57 -26.79
C ALA A 100 -6.85 12.06 -25.52
N HIS A 101 -8.19 12.15 -25.47
CA HIS A 101 -8.96 11.62 -24.34
C HIS A 101 -8.79 10.11 -24.18
N VAL A 102 -8.83 9.35 -25.28
CA VAL A 102 -8.62 7.89 -25.27
C VAL A 102 -7.21 7.53 -24.80
N ARG A 103 -6.18 8.25 -25.26
CA ARG A 103 -4.80 8.07 -24.77
C ARG A 103 -4.67 8.38 -23.28
N SER A 104 -5.35 9.42 -22.79
CA SER A 104 -5.41 9.74 -21.35
C SER A 104 -6.04 8.60 -20.55
N LYS A 105 -7.15 8.03 -21.05
CA LYS A 105 -7.79 6.87 -20.41
C LYS A 105 -6.90 5.64 -20.42
N ARG A 106 -6.16 5.39 -21.51
CA ARG A 106 -5.15 4.33 -21.56
C ARG A 106 -4.11 4.53 -20.47
N ALA A 107 -3.53 5.72 -20.38
CA ALA A 107 -2.51 6.06 -19.39
C ALA A 107 -3.01 5.85 -17.94
N GLU A 108 -4.26 6.24 -17.64
CA GLU A 108 -4.89 6.02 -16.32
C GLU A 108 -4.86 4.53 -15.88
N TYR A 109 -5.07 3.60 -16.82
CA TYR A 109 -5.07 2.16 -16.54
C TYR A 109 -3.70 1.50 -16.60
N THR A 110 -2.70 2.15 -17.21
CA THR A 110 -1.39 1.54 -17.47
C THR A 110 -0.21 2.19 -16.75
N SER A 111 -0.36 3.42 -16.25
CA SER A 111 0.71 4.18 -15.61
C SER A 111 1.34 3.40 -14.46
N GLY A 112 2.67 3.28 -14.47
CA GLY A 112 3.40 2.56 -13.42
C GLY A 112 3.31 1.05 -13.51
N LEU A 113 2.69 0.44 -14.52
CA LEU A 113 2.66 -1.03 -14.67
C LEU A 113 3.85 -1.59 -15.46
N ASP A 114 4.65 -0.72 -16.09
CA ASP A 114 5.83 -1.06 -16.86
C ASP A 114 7.03 -0.24 -16.33
N ALA A 115 8.19 -0.88 -16.19
CA ALA A 115 9.43 -0.21 -15.81
C ALA A 115 9.84 0.88 -16.80
N LYS A 116 9.37 0.81 -18.06
CA LYS A 116 9.58 1.85 -19.09
C LYS A 116 8.75 3.11 -18.88
N ASP A 117 7.66 3.00 -18.12
CA ASP A 117 6.78 4.12 -17.75
C ASP A 117 6.55 4.13 -16.23
N PRO A 118 7.63 4.36 -15.45
CA PRO A 118 7.56 4.31 -14.00
C PRO A 118 6.89 5.57 -13.45
N LEU A 119 6.16 5.40 -12.34
CA LEU A 119 5.61 6.52 -11.59
C LEU A 119 6.75 7.38 -11.00
N PRO A 120 6.52 8.70 -10.86
CA PRO A 120 7.47 9.56 -10.19
C PRO A 120 7.60 9.17 -8.71
N GLN A 121 8.73 9.55 -8.09
CA GLN A 121 8.94 9.34 -6.67
C GLN A 121 7.80 9.95 -5.84
N THR A 122 7.27 9.14 -4.93
CA THR A 122 6.34 9.54 -3.87
C THR A 122 7.03 9.37 -2.51
N GLN A 123 6.55 10.07 -1.49
CA GLN A 123 7.02 9.87 -0.11
C GLN A 123 6.66 8.48 0.39
N ASN A 124 5.40 8.07 0.23
CA ASN A 124 4.89 6.78 0.67
C ASN A 124 3.76 6.28 -0.25
N LEU A 125 3.14 5.15 0.11
CA LEU A 125 2.20 4.38 -0.69
C LEU A 125 0.74 4.57 -0.26
N LEU A 126 0.43 5.52 0.63
CA LEU A 126 -0.94 5.79 1.09
C LEU A 126 -1.89 6.16 -0.06
N ALA A 127 -1.42 6.97 -1.01
CA ALA A 127 -2.18 7.33 -2.21
C ALA A 127 -2.48 6.13 -3.14
N HIS A 128 -1.79 5.00 -2.93
CA HIS A 128 -1.91 3.79 -3.74
C HIS A 128 -2.61 2.65 -3.00
N LYS A 129 -3.10 2.86 -1.77
CA LYS A 129 -3.70 1.82 -0.91
C LYS A 129 -4.81 1.00 -1.58
N ASP A 130 -5.49 1.55 -2.59
CA ASP A 130 -6.59 0.90 -3.31
C ASP A 130 -6.09 0.01 -4.47
N ARG A 131 -4.77 -0.17 -4.60
CA ARG A 131 -4.09 -0.96 -5.64
C ARG A 131 -3.57 -2.29 -5.11
N ILE A 132 -4.21 -2.85 -4.08
CA ILE A 132 -3.82 -4.13 -3.45
C ILE A 132 -3.70 -5.24 -4.51
N GLY A 133 -2.62 -6.03 -4.40
CA GLY A 133 -2.29 -7.09 -5.35
C GLY A 133 -1.72 -6.57 -6.67
N GLN A 134 -1.32 -5.29 -6.77
CA GLN A 134 -0.67 -4.77 -7.97
C GLN A 134 0.81 -4.50 -7.72
N SER A 135 1.62 -4.89 -8.70
CA SER A 135 2.99 -4.43 -8.87
C SER A 135 3.03 -3.11 -9.65
N LEU A 136 3.55 -2.06 -9.03
CA LEU A 136 3.81 -0.75 -9.64
C LEU A 136 5.32 -0.49 -9.72
N TYR A 137 5.74 0.29 -10.71
CA TYR A 137 7.13 0.71 -10.88
C TYR A 137 7.27 2.18 -10.53
N PHE A 138 8.32 2.52 -9.77
CA PHE A 138 8.62 3.89 -9.37
C PHE A 138 10.06 4.23 -9.71
N LYS A 139 10.29 5.41 -10.28
CA LYS A 139 11.62 5.98 -10.42
C LYS A 139 11.92 6.82 -9.19
N ILE A 140 12.89 6.37 -8.39
CA ILE A 140 13.22 6.98 -7.10
C ILE A 140 14.73 7.18 -6.96
N THR A 141 15.11 8.05 -6.03
CA THR A 141 16.49 8.20 -5.56
C THR A 141 16.58 7.69 -4.13
N GLY A 142 17.45 6.72 -3.89
CA GLY A 142 17.65 6.10 -2.59
C GLY A 142 18.14 7.08 -1.55
N ARG A 143 17.67 6.90 -0.31
CA ARG A 143 18.13 7.65 0.86
C ARG A 143 18.12 6.74 2.08
N THR A 144 18.93 7.04 3.07
CA THR A 144 18.93 6.32 4.37
C THR A 144 18.14 7.05 5.46
N THR A 145 17.54 8.20 5.14
CA THR A 145 16.78 9.05 6.06
C THR A 145 15.28 8.94 5.81
N GLY A 146 14.52 8.47 6.78
CA GLY A 146 13.06 8.38 6.72
C GLY A 146 12.52 7.36 7.70
N SER A 147 11.28 7.53 8.15
CA SER A 147 10.63 6.54 9.00
C SER A 147 10.15 5.36 8.16
N VAL A 148 10.49 4.15 8.60
CA VAL A 148 10.09 2.91 7.94
C VAL A 148 9.68 1.90 9.01
N TRP A 149 8.57 1.22 8.76
CA TRP A 149 8.02 0.20 9.66
C TRP A 149 7.98 -1.14 8.94
N GLY A 150 8.58 -2.16 9.55
CA GLY A 150 8.70 -3.49 8.95
C GLY A 150 9.98 -3.74 8.15
N SER A 151 10.09 -4.95 7.61
CA SER A 151 11.29 -5.47 6.92
C SER A 151 10.90 -6.48 5.84
N GLY A 152 10.10 -6.07 4.86
CA GLY A 152 9.63 -6.96 3.80
C GLY A 152 8.25 -6.57 3.34
N PRO A 153 7.16 -6.95 4.04
CA PRO A 153 6.05 -6.03 4.07
C PRO A 153 6.49 -4.80 4.89
N TYR A 154 6.38 -3.63 4.27
CA TYR A 154 6.44 -2.32 4.91
C TYR A 154 5.02 -1.77 5.02
N THR A 155 4.71 -0.97 6.03
CA THR A 155 3.41 -0.27 6.08
C THR A 155 3.33 0.79 4.98
N ASN A 156 2.15 1.03 4.40
CA ASN A 156 2.01 1.99 3.29
C ASN A 156 2.37 3.45 3.62
N ASP A 157 2.52 3.82 4.89
CA ASP A 157 3.01 5.14 5.30
C ASP A 157 4.54 5.25 5.38
N SER A 158 5.29 4.14 5.28
CA SER A 158 6.76 4.12 5.28
C SER A 158 7.36 4.96 4.14
N ASP A 159 8.49 5.63 4.40
CA ASP A 159 9.26 6.34 3.37
C ASP A 159 9.75 5.36 2.29
N LEU A 160 9.27 5.52 1.06
CA LEU A 160 9.49 4.58 -0.03
C LEU A 160 10.97 4.45 -0.39
N ALA A 161 11.69 5.57 -0.46
CA ALA A 161 13.10 5.58 -0.83
C ALA A 161 13.96 4.89 0.24
N THR A 162 13.66 5.12 1.51
CA THR A 162 14.33 4.49 2.65
C THR A 162 14.00 3.00 2.74
N ALA A 163 12.75 2.61 2.51
CA ALA A 163 12.33 1.21 2.43
C ALA A 163 13.01 0.47 1.26
N ALA A 164 13.20 1.14 0.13
CA ALA A 164 13.89 0.58 -1.04
C ALA A 164 15.38 0.32 -0.78
N VAL A 165 16.07 1.26 -0.09
CA VAL A 165 17.44 1.05 0.38
C VAL A 165 17.50 -0.07 1.41
N HIS A 166 16.60 -0.07 2.40
CA HIS A 166 16.51 -1.15 3.39
C HIS A 166 16.34 -2.53 2.74
N ALA A 167 15.44 -2.64 1.76
CA ALA A 167 15.22 -3.87 0.99
C ALA A 167 16.41 -4.29 0.11
N GLY A 168 17.41 -3.41 -0.08
CA GLY A 168 18.54 -3.64 -0.98
C GLY A 168 18.17 -3.55 -2.46
N ALA A 169 17.02 -2.94 -2.78
CA ALA A 169 16.60 -2.75 -4.17
C ALA A 169 17.46 -1.69 -4.88
N ILE A 170 17.91 -0.68 -4.14
CA ILE A 170 18.78 0.42 -4.59
C ILE A 170 19.76 0.81 -3.48
N LYS A 171 20.83 1.53 -3.84
CA LYS A 171 21.78 2.12 -2.88
C LYS A 171 21.38 3.54 -2.48
N ASP A 172 21.97 4.02 -1.38
CA ASP A 172 21.88 5.42 -0.98
C ASP A 172 22.44 6.35 -2.08
N GLY A 173 21.67 7.38 -2.46
CA GLY A 173 21.98 8.29 -3.55
C GLY A 173 21.79 7.73 -4.98
N GLU A 174 21.51 6.44 -5.14
CA GLU A 174 21.28 5.84 -6.46
C GLU A 174 19.88 6.18 -6.97
N THR A 175 19.79 6.63 -8.23
CA THR A 175 18.50 6.80 -8.91
C THR A 175 18.23 5.63 -9.83
N ALA A 176 17.16 4.88 -9.57
CA ALA A 176 16.78 3.72 -10.36
C ALA A 176 15.26 3.52 -10.36
N VAL A 177 14.80 2.63 -11.25
CA VAL A 177 13.43 2.13 -11.25
C VAL A 177 13.37 0.92 -10.33
N ILE A 178 12.41 0.93 -9.40
CA ILE A 178 12.11 -0.19 -8.50
C ILE A 178 10.73 -0.75 -8.77
N LYS A 179 10.52 -2.01 -8.40
CA LYS A 179 9.22 -2.64 -8.42
C LYS A 179 8.64 -2.65 -7.00
N VAL A 180 7.39 -2.25 -6.86
CA VAL A 180 6.66 -2.17 -5.59
C VAL A 180 5.38 -2.97 -5.69
N THR A 181 5.25 -4.03 -4.88
CA THR A 181 4.05 -4.87 -4.82
C THR A 181 3.18 -4.45 -3.65
N LEU A 182 2.00 -3.91 -3.92
CA LEU A 182 1.03 -3.57 -2.87
C LEU A 182 0.27 -4.81 -2.39
N SER A 183 0.09 -4.93 -1.09
CA SER A 183 -0.49 -6.10 -0.43
C SER A 183 -1.43 -5.67 0.69
N ALA A 184 -2.31 -6.58 1.11
CA ALA A 184 -3.17 -6.35 2.27
C ALA A 184 -2.33 -6.11 3.55
N ASN A 185 -3.00 -5.62 4.59
CA ASN A 185 -2.36 -5.38 5.87
C ASN A 185 -1.89 -6.68 6.53
N GLU A 186 -0.76 -6.60 7.21
CA GLU A 186 -0.28 -7.67 8.08
C GLU A 186 -0.69 -7.36 9.54
N ASN A 187 -0.63 -8.37 10.40
CA ASN A 187 -1.03 -8.23 11.80
C ASN A 187 0.10 -7.62 12.65
N ALA A 188 1.33 -7.75 12.20
CA ALA A 188 2.50 -7.12 12.76
C ALA A 188 3.58 -6.99 11.69
N TYR A 189 4.43 -5.98 11.85
CA TYR A 189 5.55 -5.67 11.00
C TYR A 189 6.79 -5.68 11.85
N LYS A 190 7.73 -6.59 11.55
CA LYS A 190 8.97 -6.70 12.30
C LYS A 190 10.04 -5.81 11.68
N GLY A 191 10.56 -4.87 12.46
CA GLY A 191 11.70 -4.04 12.13
C GLY A 191 13.01 -4.82 12.12
N SER A 192 14.00 -4.29 11.42
CA SER A 192 15.35 -4.85 11.38
C SER A 192 16.36 -3.78 10.97
N LYS A 193 17.63 -4.19 10.85
CA LYS A 193 18.70 -3.34 10.32
C LYS A 193 19.33 -4.02 9.11
N GLN A 194 19.17 -3.39 7.94
CA GLN A 194 19.69 -3.88 6.67
C GLN A 194 20.16 -2.70 5.81
N ASN A 195 21.23 -2.89 5.05
CA ASN A 195 21.73 -1.91 4.07
C ASN A 195 21.93 -0.48 4.63
N GLY A 196 22.36 -0.38 5.89
CA GLY A 196 22.59 0.92 6.57
C GLY A 196 21.32 1.60 7.10
N VAL A 197 20.14 1.03 6.88
CA VAL A 197 18.85 1.54 7.38
C VAL A 197 18.39 0.70 8.57
N THR A 198 17.80 1.34 9.58
CA THR A 198 17.12 0.67 10.70
C THR A 198 15.63 1.00 10.65
N THR A 199 14.79 -0.02 10.69
CA THR A 199 13.33 0.11 10.67
C THR A 199 12.75 -0.27 12.02
N SER A 200 11.52 0.19 12.30
CA SER A 200 10.84 -0.09 13.57
C SER A 200 9.82 -1.21 13.44
N ASP A 201 9.57 -1.88 14.56
CA ASP A 201 8.41 -2.74 14.69
C ASP A 201 7.12 -1.90 14.59
N TRP A 202 6.05 -2.51 14.09
CA TRP A 202 4.72 -1.93 14.10
C TRP A 202 3.64 -2.99 14.28
N GLY A 203 2.52 -2.60 14.87
CA GLY A 203 1.35 -3.46 15.03
C GLY A 203 0.49 -3.58 13.76
N PRO A 204 -0.78 -3.99 13.89
CA PRO A 204 -1.69 -4.03 12.75
C PRO A 204 -1.85 -2.65 12.10
N PHE A 205 -1.77 -2.59 10.77
CA PHE A 205 -1.88 -1.33 10.03
C PHE A 205 -2.87 -1.43 8.87
N GLN A 206 -4.07 -0.87 9.04
CA GLN A 206 -5.21 -1.11 8.14
C GLN A 206 -5.07 -0.49 6.74
N GLN A 207 -4.12 0.42 6.53
CA GLN A 207 -3.99 1.10 5.23
C GLN A 207 -3.16 0.29 4.21
N GLY A 208 -2.86 -0.97 4.51
CA GLY A 208 -2.17 -1.91 3.62
C GLY A 208 -0.66 -1.94 3.81
N SER A 209 -0.02 -2.83 3.06
CA SER A 209 1.43 -3.00 3.05
C SER A 209 1.99 -2.96 1.63
N PHE A 210 3.30 -2.80 1.53
CA PHE A 210 4.01 -2.97 0.28
C PHE A 210 5.31 -3.74 0.45
N LYS A 211 5.75 -4.39 -0.63
CA LYS A 211 7.09 -4.96 -0.75
C LYS A 211 7.86 -4.23 -1.84
N VAL A 212 9.18 -4.12 -1.68
CA VAL A 212 10.05 -3.50 -2.69
C VAL A 212 11.05 -4.52 -3.20
N GLU A 213 11.23 -4.54 -4.52
CA GLU A 213 12.17 -5.40 -5.22
C GLU A 213 12.94 -4.58 -6.26
N LYS A 214 14.17 -4.99 -6.56
CA LYS A 214 14.92 -4.45 -7.69
C LYS A 214 14.24 -4.87 -9.00
N ASP A 215 14.17 -3.96 -9.96
CA ASP A 215 13.76 -4.31 -11.33
C ASP A 215 14.81 -5.24 -11.98
N LYS A 216 14.36 -6.20 -12.81
CA LYS A 216 15.21 -7.30 -13.32
C LYS A 216 16.04 -6.91 -14.54
#